data_AF-A0A7W7B247-F1
#
_entry.id   AF-A0A7W7B247-F1
#
_cell.length_a   1.000
_cell.length_b   1.000
_cell.length_c   1.000
_cell.angle_alpha   90.00
_cell.angle_beta   90.00
_cell.angle_gamma   90.00
#
_symmetry.space_group_name_H-M   'P 1'
#
loop_
_entity.id
_entity.type
_entity.pdbx_description
1 polymer ?
#
loop_
_entity_poly.entity_id
_entity_poly.type
_entity_poly.pdbx_seq_one_letter_code
_entity_poly.pdbx_strand_id
1 'polypeptide(L)'
;MRQTMKNGWRTILIGIAAIAALIVGFMAFYQRPAEVGRQKHTFDFDSVDQEFRPYALLAAKEFAKKQGMTSIDQAMTGREVSVERSEGGICVRLVVVPPGMGESPIYCYDEATSQLMRKFDDVE
;
A
#
# COMPACT_ATOMS: atom_id res chain seq x y z
N MET A 1 -65.64 -42.34 7.97
CA MET A 1 -64.21 -42.60 8.26
C MET A 1 -63.52 -41.24 8.33
N ARG A 2 -63.35 -40.65 9.53
CA ARG A 2 -62.26 -40.85 10.51
C ARG A 2 -60.86 -40.54 9.94
N GLN A 3 -60.26 -39.48 10.52
CA GLN A 3 -58.82 -39.22 10.73
C GLN A 3 -58.01 -39.08 9.44
N THR A 4 -57.37 -37.95 9.15
CA THR A 4 -56.07 -37.58 9.74
C THR A 4 -55.70 -36.11 9.41
N MET A 5 -56.61 -35.16 9.60
CA MET A 5 -56.19 -33.74 9.71
C MET A 5 -55.55 -33.56 11.09
N LYS A 6 -54.22 -33.38 11.18
CA LYS A 6 -53.53 -32.62 12.27
C LYS A 6 -52.00 -32.58 12.21
N ASN A 7 -51.33 -33.40 11.41
CA ASN A 7 -49.87 -33.58 11.57
C ASN A 7 -48.98 -32.95 10.49
N GLY A 8 -49.53 -32.42 9.39
CA GLY A 8 -48.73 -31.87 8.29
C GLY A 8 -48.14 -30.47 8.52
N TRP A 9 -48.75 -29.66 9.40
CA TRP A 9 -48.39 -28.24 9.51
C TRP A 9 -47.20 -27.97 10.44
N ARG A 10 -46.92 -28.87 11.40
CA ARG A 10 -45.79 -28.72 12.34
C ARG A 10 -44.43 -28.97 11.67
N THR A 11 -44.38 -29.81 10.64
CA THR A 11 -43.13 -30.12 9.90
C THR A 11 -42.70 -28.99 8.96
N ILE A 12 -43.65 -28.22 8.43
CA ILE A 12 -43.36 -27.08 7.53
C ILE A 12 -42.74 -25.91 8.33
N LEU A 13 -43.20 -25.67 9.56
CA LEU A 13 -42.68 -24.59 10.40
C LEU A 13 -41.23 -24.80 10.87
N ILE A 14 -40.80 -26.06 11.05
CA ILE A 14 -39.42 -26.38 11.47
C ILE A 14 -38.44 -26.20 10.29
N GLY A 15 -38.86 -26.50 9.06
CA GLY A 15 -38.02 -26.33 7.87
C GLY A 15 -37.68 -24.87 7.55
N ILE A 16 -38.62 -23.95 7.76
CA ILE A 16 -38.41 -22.51 7.46
C ILE A 16 -37.44 -21.86 8.46
N ALA A 17 -37.46 -22.27 9.73
CA ALA A 17 -36.55 -21.75 10.75
C ALA A 17 -35.07 -22.13 10.48
N ALA A 18 -34.80 -23.32 9.93
CA ALA A 18 -33.45 -23.75 9.57
C ALA A 18 -32.87 -22.98 8.38
N ILE A 19 -33.72 -22.61 7.40
CA ILE A 19 -33.29 -21.85 6.21
C ILE A 19 -32.96 -20.40 6.58
N ALA A 20 -33.72 -19.78 7.49
CA ALA A 20 -33.46 -18.42 7.96
C ALA A 20 -32.09 -18.29 8.67
N ALA A 21 -31.69 -19.30 9.45
CA ALA A 21 -30.39 -19.30 10.13
C ALA A 21 -29.20 -19.41 9.15
N LEU A 22 -29.36 -20.15 8.04
CA LEU A 22 -28.34 -20.24 7.00
C LEU A 22 -28.17 -18.92 6.22
N ILE A 23 -29.26 -18.19 5.96
CA ILE A 23 -29.20 -16.90 5.24
C ILE A 23 -28.54 -15.82 6.11
N VAL A 24 -28.85 -15.77 7.42
CA VAL A 24 -28.24 -14.79 8.35
C VAL A 24 -26.74 -15.10 8.57
N GLY A 25 -26.35 -16.38 8.63
CA GLY A 25 -24.94 -16.77 8.67
C GLY A 25 -24.19 -16.43 7.38
N PHE A 26 -24.84 -16.55 6.22
CA PHE A 26 -24.23 -16.23 4.92
C PHE A 26 -24.12 -14.72 4.68
N MET A 27 -25.10 -13.91 5.12
CA MET A 27 -25.00 -12.44 5.03
C MET A 27 -23.97 -11.84 5.99
N ALA A 28 -23.70 -12.46 7.14
CA ALA A 28 -22.60 -12.05 8.01
C ALA A 28 -21.21 -12.28 7.39
N PHE A 29 -21.10 -13.20 6.40
CA PHE A 29 -19.87 -13.41 5.64
C PHE A 29 -19.63 -12.32 4.58
N TYR A 30 -20.70 -11.74 4.01
CA TYR A 30 -20.61 -10.65 3.02
C TYR A 30 -20.34 -9.27 3.63
N GLN A 31 -20.46 -9.12 4.95
CA GLN A 31 -20.14 -7.87 5.66
C GLN A 31 -18.75 -7.88 6.31
N ARG A 32 -17.87 -8.84 5.99
CA ARG A 32 -16.46 -8.49 6.02
C ARG A 32 -16.29 -7.52 4.86
N PRO A 33 -16.05 -6.20 5.06
CA PRO A 33 -15.32 -5.50 4.03
C PRO A 33 -14.14 -6.41 3.75
N ALA A 34 -13.96 -6.77 2.48
CA ALA A 34 -12.64 -7.13 2.04
C ALA A 34 -11.78 -6.00 2.58
N GLU A 35 -11.08 -6.25 3.69
CA GLU A 35 -9.80 -5.63 3.92
C GLU A 35 -9.06 -6.07 2.67
N VAL A 36 -9.23 -5.27 1.61
CA VAL A 36 -8.37 -5.16 0.47
C VAL A 36 -7.04 -5.30 1.15
N GLY A 37 -6.43 -6.48 0.99
CA GLY A 37 -5.14 -6.77 1.56
C GLY A 37 -4.36 -5.56 1.12
N ARG A 38 -4.10 -4.67 2.07
CA ARG A 38 -3.38 -3.46 1.83
C ARG A 38 -2.01 -4.06 1.61
N GLN A 39 -1.74 -4.49 0.38
CA GLN A 39 -0.49 -4.21 -0.24
C GLN A 39 -0.39 -2.69 -0.11
N LYS A 40 -0.02 -2.24 1.10
CA LYS A 40 1.11 -1.37 1.21
C LYS A 40 2.12 -2.07 0.31
N HIS A 41 2.22 -1.63 -0.93
CA HIS A 41 3.54 -1.39 -1.44
C HIS A 41 4.15 -0.41 -0.45
N THR A 42 4.59 -0.96 0.70
CA THR A 42 5.54 -0.31 1.56
C THR A 42 6.65 -0.01 0.58
N PHE A 43 6.90 1.27 0.43
CA PHE A 43 8.10 1.69 -0.24
C PHE A 43 9.27 0.96 0.43
N ASP A 44 9.76 -0.07 -0.25
CA ASP A 44 10.64 -1.05 0.36
C ASP A 44 12.07 -0.72 -0.01
N PHE A 45 12.83 -0.37 1.02
CA PHE A 45 14.26 -0.11 0.89
C PHE A 45 15.07 -1.40 1.03
N ASP A 46 14.46 -2.57 0.91
CA ASP A 46 15.16 -3.86 0.99
C ASP A 46 16.34 -3.98 0.01
N SER A 47 16.32 -3.23 -1.09
CA SER A 47 17.43 -3.15 -2.05
C SER A 47 18.50 -2.09 -1.70
N VAL A 48 18.27 -1.28 -0.67
CA VAL A 48 19.15 -0.21 -0.22
C VAL A 48 19.86 -0.67 1.06
N ASP A 49 21.19 -0.55 1.08
CA ASP A 49 21.97 -0.88 2.28
C ASP A 49 21.42 -0.14 3.52
N GLN A 50 21.41 -0.82 4.67
CA GLN A 50 20.84 -0.26 5.91
C GLN A 50 21.41 1.11 6.27
N GLU A 51 22.69 1.33 5.93
CA GLU A 51 23.40 2.59 6.09
C GLU A 51 22.76 3.76 5.32
N PHE A 52 22.17 3.49 4.14
CA PHE A 52 21.64 4.52 3.25
C PHE A 52 20.13 4.72 3.34
N ARG A 53 19.41 3.83 4.05
CA ARG A 53 17.97 3.97 4.33
C ARG A 53 17.53 5.35 4.84
N PRO A 54 18.25 6.03 5.77
CA PRO A 54 17.84 7.36 6.20
C PRO A 54 17.85 8.39 5.06
N TYR A 55 18.86 8.37 4.19
CA TYR A 55 18.94 9.28 3.03
C TYR A 55 17.85 8.97 2.01
N ALA A 56 17.57 7.69 1.81
CA ALA A 56 16.52 7.22 0.93
C ALA A 56 15.11 7.70 1.39
N LEU A 57 14.86 7.67 2.71
CA LEU A 57 13.65 8.24 3.32
C LEU A 57 13.57 9.77 3.17
N LEU A 58 14.67 10.48 3.36
CA LEU A 58 14.72 11.94 3.18
C LEU A 58 14.39 12.32 1.73
N ALA A 59 15.00 11.65 0.75
CA ALA A 59 14.75 11.87 -0.67
C ALA A 59 13.28 11.64 -1.04
N ALA A 60 12.70 10.54 -0.58
CA ALA A 60 11.31 10.22 -0.85
C ALA A 60 10.33 11.21 -0.19
N LYS A 61 10.68 11.75 0.99
CA LYS A 61 9.90 12.79 1.66
C LYS A 61 9.94 14.11 0.90
N GLU A 62 11.12 14.54 0.43
CA GLU A 62 11.26 15.74 -0.39
C GLU A 62 10.48 15.60 -1.71
N PHE A 63 10.55 14.43 -2.34
CA PHE A 63 9.78 14.14 -3.55
C PHE A 63 8.26 14.16 -3.30
N ALA A 64 7.78 13.50 -2.24
CA ALA A 64 6.36 13.53 -1.87
C ALA A 64 5.86 14.96 -1.64
N LYS A 65 6.66 15.78 -0.95
CA LYS A 65 6.37 17.20 -0.73
C LYS A 65 6.28 17.97 -2.05
N LYS A 66 7.19 17.73 -3.00
CA LYS A 66 7.15 18.35 -4.34
C LYS A 66 5.87 17.98 -5.09
N GLN A 67 5.47 16.71 -5.03
CA GLN A 67 4.26 16.20 -5.69
C GLN A 67 2.95 16.62 -4.99
N GLY A 68 3.03 17.34 -3.86
CA GLY A 68 1.85 17.69 -3.04
C GLY A 68 1.18 16.47 -2.38
N MET A 69 1.91 15.36 -2.26
CA MET A 69 1.42 14.13 -1.65
C MET A 69 1.75 14.09 -0.16
N THR A 70 0.78 13.71 0.67
CA THR A 70 0.98 13.52 2.10
C THR A 70 1.57 12.15 2.46
N SER A 71 1.52 11.20 1.52
CA SER A 71 1.99 9.83 1.70
C SER A 71 3.25 9.58 0.86
N ILE A 72 4.34 9.19 1.53
CA ILE A 72 5.59 8.78 0.87
C ILE A 72 5.36 7.55 0.00
N ASP A 73 4.60 6.56 0.50
CA ASP A 73 4.29 5.33 -0.25
C ASP A 73 3.59 5.64 -1.58
N GLN A 74 2.68 6.63 -1.58
CA GLN A 74 1.97 7.05 -2.78
C GLN A 74 2.90 7.73 -3.78
N ALA A 75 3.77 8.63 -3.29
CA ALA A 75 4.75 9.31 -4.14
C ALA A 75 5.77 8.35 -4.76
N MET A 76 6.12 7.29 -4.03
CA MET A 76 7.11 6.30 -4.46
C MET A 76 6.51 5.10 -5.20
N THR A 77 5.20 5.10 -5.46
CA THR A 77 4.56 4.03 -6.22
C THR A 77 5.16 3.96 -7.63
N GLY A 78 5.59 2.76 -8.05
CA GLY A 78 6.21 2.54 -9.35
C GLY A 78 7.64 3.08 -9.45
N ARG A 79 8.31 3.31 -8.33
CA ARG A 79 9.68 3.81 -8.28
C ARG A 79 10.59 2.94 -7.43
N GLU A 80 11.84 2.84 -7.87
CA GLU A 80 12.94 2.24 -7.13
C GLU A 80 13.89 3.32 -6.64
N VAL A 81 14.67 2.96 -5.61
CA VAL A 81 15.72 3.82 -5.08
C VAL A 81 17.08 3.29 -5.51
N SER A 82 17.89 4.17 -6.06
CA SER A 82 19.30 3.93 -6.29
C SER A 82 20.11 4.93 -5.48
N VAL A 83 21.07 4.45 -4.70
CA VAL A 83 21.94 5.29 -3.88
C VAL A 83 23.37 5.22 -4.41
N GLU A 84 24.02 6.36 -4.50
CA GLU A 84 25.41 6.50 -4.91
C GLU A 84 26.15 7.38 -3.90
N ARG A 85 27.26 6.87 -3.35
CA ARG A 85 28.17 7.66 -2.52
C ARG A 85 29.12 8.43 -3.43
N SER A 86 29.26 9.73 -3.17
CA SER A 86 30.12 10.65 -3.93
C SER A 86 31.09 11.36 -2.97
N GLU A 87 32.17 11.95 -3.50
CA GLU A 87 33.08 12.75 -2.68
C GLU A 87 32.34 13.94 -2.05
N GLY A 88 32.08 13.86 -0.74
CA GLY A 88 31.40 14.89 0.04
C GLY A 88 29.91 14.66 0.29
N GLY A 89 29.33 13.52 -0.11
CA GLY A 89 27.93 13.24 0.21
C GLY A 89 27.32 11.99 -0.41
N ILE A 90 26.05 11.76 -0.09
CA ILE A 90 25.25 10.62 -0.53
C ILE A 90 24.14 11.13 -1.44
N CYS A 91 24.13 10.67 -2.69
CA CYS A 91 23.11 11.00 -3.67
C CYS A 91 22.10 9.86 -3.82
N VAL A 92 20.82 10.21 -3.79
CA VAL A 92 19.70 9.27 -3.91
C VAL A 92 18.92 9.61 -5.16
N ARG A 93 18.81 8.65 -6.07
CA ARG A 93 18.03 8.73 -7.31
C ARG A 93 16.74 7.93 -7.16
N LEU A 94 15.61 8.54 -7.54
CA LEU A 94 14.30 7.89 -7.54
C LEU A 94 13.96 7.44 -8.98
N VAL A 95 14.29 6.19 -9.30
CA VAL A 95 14.17 5.62 -10.65
C VAL A 95 12.74 5.18 -10.92
N VAL A 96 12.15 5.55 -12.06
CA VAL A 96 10.82 5.03 -12.43
C VAL A 96 10.92 3.62 -13.02
N VAL A 97 10.00 2.75 -12.63
CA VAL A 97 9.87 1.39 -13.14
C VAL A 97 8.49 1.19 -13.78
N PRO A 98 8.40 0.87 -15.08
CA PRO A 98 9.52 0.62 -16.01
C PRO A 98 10.27 1.90 -16.44
N PRO A 99 11.56 1.78 -16.80
CA PRO A 99 12.38 2.92 -17.21
C PRO A 99 11.83 3.58 -18.47
N GLY A 100 11.95 4.91 -18.56
CA GLY A 100 11.49 5.71 -19.71
C GLY A 100 10.11 6.35 -19.53
N MET A 101 9.42 6.11 -18.42
CA MET A 101 8.18 6.81 -18.06
C MET A 101 8.46 7.83 -16.95
N GLY A 102 8.53 9.12 -17.28
CA GLY A 102 8.56 10.20 -16.29
C GLY A 102 9.94 10.53 -15.69
N GLU A 103 9.94 11.49 -14.77
CA GLU A 103 11.14 12.07 -14.16
C GLU A 103 11.82 11.10 -13.19
N SER A 104 13.16 11.11 -13.16
CA SER A 104 13.98 10.37 -12.18
C SER A 104 14.81 11.34 -11.34
N PRO A 105 14.21 11.99 -10.33
CA PRO A 105 14.87 13.04 -9.57
C PRO A 105 16.02 12.50 -8.72
N ILE A 106 17.01 13.35 -8.46
CA ILE A 106 18.16 13.05 -7.61
C ILE A 106 18.22 14.02 -6.44
N TYR A 107 18.45 13.52 -5.24
CA TYR A 107 18.62 14.31 -4.02
C TYR A 107 19.97 13.95 -3.38
N CYS A 108 20.88 14.92 -3.26
CA CYS A 108 22.21 14.72 -2.68
C CYS A 108 22.30 15.37 -1.31
N TYR A 109 22.77 14.59 -0.34
CA TYR A 109 22.89 14.95 1.06
C TYR A 109 24.34 14.98 1.49
N ASP A 110 24.66 15.93 2.37
CA ASP A 110 25.94 15.95 3.08
C ASP A 110 25.98 14.78 4.06
N GLU A 111 27.05 13.99 4.04
CA GLU A 111 27.14 12.77 4.85
C GLU A 111 27.34 13.06 6.34
N ALA A 112 27.96 14.19 6.69
CA ALA A 112 28.24 14.55 8.08
C ALA A 112 27.03 15.19 8.79
N THR A 113 26.23 15.95 8.04
CA THR A 113 25.13 16.77 8.57
C THR A 113 23.75 16.30 8.13
N SER A 114 23.68 15.36 7.17
CA SER A 114 22.46 14.88 6.52
C SER A 114 21.60 16.00 5.91
N GLN A 115 22.19 17.15 5.61
CA GLN A 115 21.50 18.27 4.97
C GLN A 115 21.42 18.08 3.46
N LEU A 116 20.28 18.45 2.86
CA LEU A 116 20.13 18.44 1.40
C LEU A 116 21.05 19.51 0.80
N MET A 117 22.05 19.07 0.04
CA MET A 117 23.02 19.95 -0.63
C MET A 117 22.58 20.32 -2.04
N ARG A 118 22.07 19.34 -2.78
CA ARG A 118 21.68 19.52 -4.19
C ARG A 118 20.46 18.67 -4.51
N LYS A 119 19.64 19.17 -5.41
CA LYS A 119 18.52 18.43 -6.00
C LYS A 119 18.56 18.61 -7.52
N PHE A 120 18.30 17.52 -8.23
CA PHE A 120 18.18 17.46 -9.69
C PHE A 120 16.85 16.82 -10.01
N ASP A 121 15.80 17.60 -9.82
CA ASP A 121 14.41 17.21 -9.97
C ASP A 121 13.67 18.06 -11.01
N ASP A 122 14.35 19.01 -11.65
CA ASP A 122 13.79 19.90 -12.66
C ASP A 122 14.12 19.35 -14.06
N VAL A 123 13.22 18.52 -14.60
CA VAL A 123 13.12 18.32 -16.04
C VAL A 123 11.69 18.73 -16.40
N GLU A 124 11.56 19.95 -16.92
CA GLU A 124 10.30 20.49 -17.49
C GLU A 124 9.75 19.63 -18.64
#